data_AF-A0A7S1CG43-F1
#
_entry.id   AF-A0A7S1CG43-F1
#
_cell.length_a   1.000
_cell.length_b   1.000
_cell.length_c   1.000
_cell.angle_alpha   90.00
_cell.angle_beta   90.00
_cell.angle_gamma   90.00
#
_symmetry.space_group_name_H-M   'P 1'
#
loop_
_entity.id
_entity.type
_entity.pdbx_description
1 polymer ?
#
loop_
_entity_poly.entity_id
_entity_poly.type
_entity_poly.pdbx_seq_one_letter_code
_entity_poly.pdbx_strand_id
1 'polypeptide(L)'
;PFQAAVNGVAATWADFAAASGIARYDVALASTAGGIAGDGDILPFGAVRGATQTSMFIQHALQDRASVYVGVRATSRAGTSTVAWSGRILVDAKPPEGGAVYDMNENGSWDDDVEYFGNATRITASWDDFRPGKSGISDFLVGLGTFSG
;
A
#
# COMPACT_ATOMS: atom_id res chain seq x y z
N PRO A 1 -1.65 -9.81 -5.26
CA PRO A 1 -1.93 -8.39 -4.93
C PRO A 1 -0.88 -7.83 -3.95
N PHE A 2 -0.22 -6.74 -4.33
CA PHE A 2 0.72 -5.97 -3.52
C PHE A 2 0.04 -4.62 -3.18
N GLN A 3 0.18 -4.14 -1.94
CA GLN A 3 -0.41 -2.86 -1.50
C GLN A 3 0.69 -1.96 -0.92
N ALA A 4 0.83 -0.75 -1.48
CA ALA A 4 1.86 0.23 -1.14
C ALA A 4 1.51 1.14 0.06
N ALA A 5 0.66 0.71 1.00
CA ALA A 5 0.21 1.56 2.10
C ALA A 5 0.68 1.02 3.46
N VAL A 6 1.64 1.72 4.06
CA VAL A 6 2.20 1.49 5.40
C VAL A 6 1.16 1.66 6.52
N ASN A 7 -0.02 2.16 6.18
CA ASN A 7 -1.02 2.68 7.12
C ASN A 7 -2.36 1.93 7.09
N GLY A 8 -2.51 0.88 6.28
CA GLY A 8 -3.73 0.07 6.29
C GLY A 8 -3.96 -0.83 5.10
N VAL A 9 -5.02 -1.63 5.16
CA VAL A 9 -5.40 -2.61 4.14
C VAL A 9 -6.80 -2.33 3.62
N ALA A 10 -6.96 -2.29 2.30
CA ALA A 10 -8.27 -2.24 1.66
C ALA A 10 -8.82 -3.67 1.49
N ALA A 11 -10.02 -3.91 2.00
CA ALA A 11 -10.72 -5.18 1.90
C ALA A 11 -12.04 -5.00 1.15
N THR A 12 -12.36 -5.97 0.30
CA THR A 12 -13.66 -6.10 -0.36
C THR A 12 -14.14 -7.54 -0.22
N TRP A 13 -15.45 -7.73 -0.11
CA TRP A 13 -16.05 -9.06 0.04
C TRP A 13 -17.37 -9.16 -0.70
N ALA A 14 -17.70 -10.38 -1.11
CA ALA A 14 -18.92 -10.72 -1.82
C ALA A 14 -19.42 -12.11 -1.35
N ASP A 15 -20.54 -12.56 -1.92
CA ASP A 15 -21.03 -13.95 -1.85
C ASP A 15 -21.40 -14.50 -0.46
N PHE A 16 -21.48 -13.64 0.57
CA PHE A 16 -22.10 -14.03 1.83
C PHE A 16 -23.62 -14.06 1.71
N ALA A 17 -24.21 -15.23 1.91
CA ALA A 17 -25.66 -15.43 1.89
C ALA A 17 -26.14 -16.14 3.16
N ALA A 18 -27.31 -15.75 3.64
CA ALA A 18 -28.04 -16.44 4.70
C ALA A 18 -29.53 -16.41 4.39
N ALA A 19 -30.26 -17.49 4.71
CA ALA A 19 -31.70 -17.57 4.46
C ALA A 19 -32.49 -16.46 5.17
N SER A 20 -32.03 -16.01 6.34
CA SER A 20 -32.60 -14.89 7.10
C SER A 20 -32.05 -13.52 6.70
N GLY A 21 -31.21 -13.45 5.67
CA GLY A 21 -30.44 -12.27 5.29
C GLY A 21 -29.30 -11.96 6.27
N ILE A 22 -28.36 -11.13 5.80
CA ILE A 22 -27.25 -10.66 6.61
C ILE A 22 -27.73 -9.51 7.51
N ALA A 23 -27.33 -9.54 8.78
CA ALA A 23 -27.56 -8.46 9.74
C ALA A 23 -26.37 -7.51 9.80
N ARG A 24 -25.15 -8.05 9.83
CA ARG A 24 -23.91 -7.28 9.92
C ARG A 24 -22.71 -8.05 9.38
N TYR A 25 -21.67 -7.30 9.07
CA TYR A 25 -20.32 -7.81 8.85
C TYR A 25 -19.38 -7.30 9.94
N ASP A 26 -18.43 -8.13 10.36
CA ASP A 26 -17.29 -7.74 11.18
C ASP A 26 -16.00 -8.05 10.40
N VAL A 27 -14.97 -7.23 10.55
CA VAL A 27 -13.69 -7.41 9.85
C VAL A 27 -12.56 -7.54 10.87
N ALA A 28 -11.60 -8.43 10.58
CA ALA A 28 -10.41 -8.69 11.37
C ALA A 28 -9.15 -8.69 10.50
N LEU A 29 -8.00 -8.50 11.13
CA LEU A 29 -6.68 -8.59 10.50
C LEU A 29 -5.83 -9.60 11.27
N ALA A 30 -5.18 -10.50 10.54
CA ALA A 30 -4.33 -11.54 11.11
C ALA A 30 -2.96 -11.61 10.44
N SER A 31 -1.96 -12.13 11.16
CA SER A 31 -0.64 -12.46 10.65
C SER A 31 -0.56 -13.87 10.03
N THR A 32 -1.55 -14.72 10.31
CA THR A 32 -1.62 -16.12 9.83
C THR A 32 -2.90 -16.39 9.04
N ALA A 33 -2.84 -17.38 8.14
CA ALA A 33 -4.01 -17.82 7.40
C ALA A 33 -5.06 -18.40 8.36
N GLY A 34 -6.29 -17.86 8.33
CA GLY A 34 -7.37 -18.31 9.21
C GLY A 34 -7.38 -17.65 10.59
N GLY A 35 -6.40 -16.79 10.89
CA GLY A 35 -6.25 -16.20 12.22
C GLY A 35 -5.79 -17.19 13.29
N ILE A 36 -5.64 -16.70 14.52
CA ILE A 36 -5.31 -17.53 15.67
C ILE A 36 -6.61 -17.84 16.41
N ALA A 37 -6.91 -19.12 16.62
CA ALA A 37 -8.19 -19.59 17.19
C ALA A 37 -9.44 -19.06 16.45
N GLY A 38 -9.32 -18.72 15.16
CA GLY A 38 -10.42 -18.18 14.35
C GLY A 38 -10.68 -16.67 14.51
N ASP A 39 -9.79 -15.94 15.18
CA ASP A 39 -9.83 -14.48 15.31
C ASP A 39 -8.55 -13.82 14.75
N GLY A 40 -8.61 -12.52 14.50
CA GLY A 40 -7.45 -11.73 14.09
C GLY A 40 -6.53 -11.41 15.27
N ASP A 41 -5.26 -11.77 15.15
CA ASP A 41 -4.22 -11.48 16.15
C ASP A 41 -3.66 -10.06 16.04
N ILE A 42 -3.76 -9.43 14.86
CA ILE A 42 -3.37 -8.03 14.66
C ILE A 42 -4.53 -7.09 15.02
N LEU A 43 -5.73 -7.44 14.54
CA LEU A 43 -6.96 -6.74 14.84
C LEU A 43 -8.07 -7.78 14.99
N PRO A 44 -8.67 -7.95 16.18
CA PRO A 44 -9.78 -8.87 16.35
C PRO A 44 -11.04 -8.36 15.65
N PHE A 45 -12.00 -9.25 15.43
CA PHE A 45 -13.31 -8.86 14.92
C PHE A 45 -14.01 -7.89 15.88
N GLY A 46 -14.10 -6.61 15.50
CA GLY A 46 -14.77 -5.59 16.34
C GLY A 46 -15.49 -4.49 15.56
N ALA A 47 -15.25 -4.38 14.26
CA ALA A 47 -15.82 -3.35 13.42
C ALA A 47 -17.18 -3.78 12.85
N VAL A 48 -18.27 -3.50 13.56
CA VAL A 48 -19.64 -3.76 13.06
C VAL A 48 -19.92 -2.86 11.85
N ARG A 49 -20.25 -3.48 10.73
CA ARG A 49 -20.64 -2.82 9.47
C ARG A 49 -22.07 -3.22 9.11
N GLY A 50 -22.78 -2.30 8.46
CA GLY A 50 -24.15 -2.56 7.98
C GLY A 50 -24.20 -3.70 6.96
N ALA A 51 -25.35 -4.36 6.85
CA ALA A 51 -25.55 -5.51 5.97
C ALA A 51 -25.30 -5.25 4.47
N THR A 52 -25.23 -4.00 4.03
CA THR A 52 -24.98 -3.61 2.63
C THR A 52 -23.54 -3.21 2.36
N GLN A 53 -22.70 -3.11 3.40
CA GLN A 53 -21.31 -2.72 3.23
C GLN A 53 -20.49 -3.93 2.78
N THR A 54 -19.81 -3.79 1.65
CA THR A 54 -19.01 -4.85 1.00
C THR A 54 -17.54 -4.47 0.84
N SER A 55 -17.15 -3.33 1.39
CA SER A 55 -15.77 -2.84 1.35
C SER A 55 -15.41 -2.04 2.60
N MET A 56 -14.15 -2.11 3.02
CA MET A 56 -13.62 -1.34 4.13
C MET A 56 -12.13 -1.08 3.96
N PHE A 57 -11.68 0.09 4.39
CA PHE A 57 -10.26 0.35 4.67
C PHE A 57 -9.98 0.13 6.16
N ILE A 58 -9.04 -0.76 6.46
CA ILE A 58 -8.60 -1.09 7.81
C ILE A 58 -7.34 -0.26 8.07
N GLN A 59 -7.48 0.82 8.84
CA GLN A 59 -6.34 1.65 9.22
C GLN A 59 -5.55 0.96 10.33
N HIS A 60 -4.33 0.54 10.03
CA HIS A 60 -3.42 -0.09 10.97
C HIS A 60 -1.97 0.10 10.49
N ALA A 61 -1.05 0.35 11.42
CA ALA A 61 0.37 0.43 11.07
C ALA A 61 0.89 -0.98 10.79
N LEU A 62 1.36 -1.22 9.57
CA LEU A 62 1.85 -2.54 9.15
C LEU A 62 3.36 -2.51 8.98
N GLN A 63 4.00 -3.58 9.42
CA GLN A 63 5.44 -3.73 9.27
C GLN A 63 5.79 -4.12 7.83
N ASP A 64 6.86 -3.52 7.29
CA ASP A 64 7.41 -3.93 5.99
C ASP A 64 7.73 -5.43 5.98
N ARG A 65 7.47 -6.08 4.86
CA ARG A 65 7.65 -7.53 4.64
C ARG A 65 6.75 -8.42 5.50
N ALA A 66 5.85 -7.87 6.30
CA ALA A 66 4.86 -8.67 7.01
C ALA A 66 3.87 -9.30 6.03
N SER A 67 3.37 -10.47 6.41
CA SER A 67 2.28 -11.13 5.70
C SER A 67 1.03 -11.01 6.54
N VAL A 68 -0.03 -10.50 5.92
CA VAL A 68 -1.31 -10.28 6.59
C VAL A 68 -2.45 -10.92 5.83
N TYR A 69 -3.53 -11.19 6.55
CA TYR A 69 -4.74 -11.83 6.07
C TYR A 69 -5.94 -11.05 6.64
N VAL A 70 -6.93 -10.80 5.80
CA VAL A 70 -8.17 -10.13 6.21
C VAL A 70 -9.24 -11.19 6.42
N GLY A 71 -9.85 -11.19 7.60
CA GLY A 71 -11.01 -12.01 7.92
C GLY A 71 -12.29 -11.19 7.83
N VAL A 72 -13.33 -11.72 7.19
CA VAL A 72 -14.67 -11.13 7.17
C VAL A 72 -15.65 -12.13 7.78
N ARG A 73 -16.37 -11.68 8.81
CA ARG A 73 -17.40 -12.45 9.50
C ARG A 73 -18.75 -11.88 9.16
N ALA A 74 -19.62 -12.68 8.57
CA ALA A 74 -21.01 -12.30 8.29
C ALA A 74 -21.93 -12.92 9.33
N THR A 75 -22.71 -12.10 10.04
CA THR A 75 -23.72 -12.57 10.98
C THR A 75 -25.11 -12.38 10.37
N SER A 76 -25.88 -13.46 10.31
CA SER A 76 -27.26 -13.47 9.83
C SER A 76 -28.24 -12.85 10.85
N ARG A 77 -29.46 -12.51 10.41
CA ARG A 77 -30.53 -12.03 11.32
C ARG A 77 -30.99 -13.09 12.33
N ALA A 78 -30.70 -14.36 12.06
CA ALA A 78 -30.94 -15.48 12.97
C ALA A 78 -29.81 -15.69 14.01
N GLY A 79 -28.75 -14.87 13.98
CA GLY A 79 -27.64 -14.93 14.93
C GLY A 79 -26.50 -15.89 14.55
N THR A 80 -26.66 -16.71 13.51
CA THR A 80 -25.59 -17.58 12.98
C THR A 80 -24.54 -16.74 12.25
N SER A 81 -23.26 -17.09 12.39
CA SER A 81 -22.15 -16.40 11.74
C SER A 81 -21.28 -17.34 10.89
N THR A 82 -20.71 -16.80 9.82
CA THR A 82 -19.71 -17.50 8.98
C THR A 82 -18.51 -16.58 8.76
N VAL A 83 -17.32 -17.15 8.59
CA VAL A 83 -16.07 -16.39 8.40
C VAL A 83 -15.40 -16.84 7.11
N ALA A 84 -14.96 -15.86 6.31
CA ALA A 84 -14.05 -16.09 5.18
C ALA A 84 -12.76 -15.31 5.40
N TRP A 85 -11.64 -15.87 4.96
CA TRP A 85 -10.33 -15.25 5.04
C TRP A 85 -9.77 -15.00 3.64
N SER A 86 -9.06 -13.89 3.47
CA SER A 86 -8.34 -13.59 2.24
C SER A 86 -7.15 -14.52 2.03
N GLY A 87 -6.59 -14.50 0.82
CA GLY A 87 -5.23 -14.99 0.60
C GLY A 87 -4.19 -14.12 1.29
N ARG A 88 -2.92 -14.55 1.22
CA ARG A 88 -1.76 -13.82 1.77
C ARG A 88 -1.59 -12.47 1.09
N ILE A 89 -1.56 -11.40 1.88
CA ILE A 89 -1.22 -10.05 1.46
C ILE A 89 0.20 -9.75 1.96
N LEU A 90 1.12 -9.45 1.04
CA LEU A 90 2.47 -9.05 1.40
C LEU A 90 2.53 -7.52 1.50
N VAL A 91 2.92 -7.03 2.68
CA VAL A 91 3.19 -5.61 2.90
C VAL A 91 4.56 -5.30 2.31
N ASP A 92 4.63 -4.34 1.39
CA ASP A 92 5.90 -3.80 0.91
C ASP A 92 5.84 -2.26 0.99
N ALA A 93 6.58 -1.76 1.96
CA ALA A 93 6.59 -0.37 2.38
C ALA A 93 7.94 0.28 2.11
N LYS A 94 8.81 -0.36 1.30
CA LYS A 94 10.12 0.21 0.99
C LYS A 94 9.97 1.30 -0.08
N PRO A 95 10.08 2.61 0.26
CA PRO A 95 10.15 3.64 -0.77
C PRO A 95 11.42 3.44 -1.62
N PRO A 96 11.47 3.96 -2.86
CA PRO A 96 12.71 4.07 -3.60
C PRO A 96 13.77 4.80 -2.76
N GLU A 97 15.00 4.29 -2.75
CA GLU A 97 16.12 5.02 -2.14
C GLU A 97 16.62 6.08 -3.13
N GLY A 98 16.89 7.28 -2.63
CA GLY A 98 17.38 8.38 -3.44
C GLY A 98 18.71 8.05 -4.11
N GLY A 99 18.82 8.39 -5.40
CA GLY A 99 20.06 8.33 -6.16
C GLY A 99 20.72 9.70 -6.30
N ALA A 100 21.68 9.81 -7.21
CA ALA A 100 22.33 11.06 -7.54
C ALA A 100 21.64 11.75 -8.73
N VAL A 101 21.64 13.08 -8.72
CA VAL A 101 21.12 13.93 -9.79
C VAL A 101 22.25 14.88 -10.20
N TYR A 102 22.51 14.98 -11.50
CA TYR A 102 23.61 15.77 -12.06
C TYR A 102 23.06 16.74 -13.08
N ASP A 103 23.48 18.01 -13.03
CA ASP A 103 23.07 19.05 -13.98
C ASP A 103 24.13 19.27 -15.07
N MET A 104 23.72 19.13 -16.33
CA MET A 104 24.62 18.98 -17.48
C MET A 104 24.61 20.20 -18.39
N ASN A 105 25.79 20.68 -18.78
CA ASN A 105 25.93 21.65 -19.86
C ASN A 105 25.61 21.05 -21.25
N GLU A 106 25.50 21.88 -22.28
CA GLU A 106 25.13 21.48 -23.65
C GLU A 106 26.08 20.45 -24.29
N ASN A 107 27.30 20.31 -23.76
CA ASN A 107 28.33 19.36 -24.17
C ASN A 107 28.58 18.25 -23.13
N GLY A 108 27.73 18.14 -22.11
CA GLY A 108 28.01 17.45 -20.85
C GLY A 108 28.22 15.94 -20.95
N SER A 109 29.23 15.46 -20.21
CA SER A 109 29.46 14.04 -19.90
C SER A 109 28.57 13.63 -18.71
N TRP A 110 28.35 12.32 -18.55
CA TRP A 110 27.44 11.71 -17.56
C TRP A 110 27.68 12.07 -16.06
N ASP A 111 28.74 12.82 -15.75
CA ASP A 111 29.32 13.03 -14.41
C ASP A 111 29.60 14.51 -14.04
N ASP A 112 29.17 15.48 -14.86
CA ASP A 112 29.34 16.90 -14.53
C ASP A 112 28.15 17.41 -13.70
N ASP A 113 28.42 17.92 -12.49
CA ASP A 113 27.56 18.82 -11.71
C ASP A 113 28.04 20.25 -12.01
N VAL A 114 27.31 20.96 -12.85
CA VAL A 114 27.69 22.25 -13.44
C VAL A 114 27.04 23.40 -12.68
N GLU A 115 27.84 24.12 -11.88
CA GLU A 115 27.39 25.30 -11.13
C GLU A 115 26.81 26.47 -11.97
N TYR A 116 27.08 26.53 -13.28
CA TYR A 116 26.68 27.66 -14.14
C TYR A 116 26.34 27.28 -15.59
N PHE A 117 25.14 27.66 -16.04
CA PHE A 117 24.70 27.52 -17.42
C PHE A 117 25.02 28.76 -18.25
N GLY A 118 25.80 28.59 -19.32
CA GLY A 118 26.07 29.66 -20.30
C GLY A 118 24.88 30.02 -21.20
N ASN A 119 23.79 29.21 -21.16
CA ASN A 119 22.61 29.38 -21.99
C ASN A 119 21.33 29.33 -21.14
N ALA A 120 20.58 30.44 -21.14
CA ALA A 120 19.37 30.59 -20.34
C ALA A 120 18.14 29.83 -20.87
N THR A 121 18.26 29.11 -22.00
CA THR A 121 17.11 28.48 -22.68
C THR A 121 17.08 26.96 -22.56
N ARG A 122 18.17 26.34 -22.07
CA ARG A 122 18.25 24.88 -21.97
C ARG A 122 19.03 24.47 -20.71
N ILE A 123 18.38 23.66 -19.89
CA ILE A 123 18.98 22.92 -18.78
C ILE A 123 18.86 21.43 -19.14
N THR A 124 19.94 20.68 -18.97
CA THR A 124 19.93 19.22 -19.10
C THR A 124 20.24 18.63 -17.74
N ALA A 125 19.62 17.52 -17.37
CA ALA A 125 19.93 16.81 -16.14
C ALA A 125 19.93 15.30 -16.39
N SER A 126 20.79 14.58 -15.69
CA SER A 126 20.76 13.11 -15.60
C SER A 126 20.58 12.70 -14.15
N TRP A 127 20.21 11.43 -13.96
CA TRP A 127 20.09 10.84 -12.65
C TRP A 127 20.44 9.35 -12.71
N ASP A 128 21.11 8.85 -11.67
CA ASP A 128 21.50 7.45 -11.54
C ASP A 128 21.52 6.97 -10.07
N ASP A 129 21.90 5.71 -9.82
CA ASP A 129 21.90 5.02 -8.51
C ASP A 129 20.58 5.10 -7.71
N PHE A 130 19.45 5.40 -8.37
CA PHE A 130 18.13 5.24 -7.76
C PHE A 130 17.84 3.75 -7.56
N ARG A 131 17.71 3.32 -6.31
CA ARG A 131 17.48 1.89 -6.00
C ARG A 131 16.00 1.64 -5.83
N PRO A 132 15.39 0.80 -6.67
CA PRO A 132 13.97 0.51 -6.57
C PRO A 132 13.64 -0.18 -5.24
N GLY A 133 12.47 0.15 -4.70
CA GLY A 133 11.77 -0.71 -3.75
C GLY A 133 11.40 -2.05 -4.40
N LYS A 134 10.77 -2.97 -3.64
CA LYS A 134 10.32 -4.24 -4.24
C LYS A 134 9.21 -4.06 -5.28
N SER A 135 8.49 -2.95 -5.20
CA SER A 135 7.48 -2.52 -6.17
C SER A 135 8.06 -1.87 -7.43
N GLY A 136 9.37 -1.61 -7.48
CA GLY A 136 10.00 -0.88 -8.57
C GLY A 136 9.93 0.64 -8.39
N ILE A 137 10.38 1.36 -9.43
CA ILE A 137 10.16 2.80 -9.60
C ILE A 137 9.22 2.94 -10.79
N SER A 138 8.06 3.57 -10.61
CA SER A 138 7.09 3.76 -11.69
C SER A 138 7.40 5.00 -12.54
N ASP A 139 7.78 6.10 -11.88
CA ASP A 139 7.92 7.42 -12.47
C ASP A 139 9.04 8.21 -11.80
N PHE A 140 9.66 9.11 -12.57
CA PHE A 140 10.51 10.19 -12.06
C PHE A 140 9.80 11.52 -12.35
N LEU A 141 9.59 12.33 -11.31
CA LEU A 141 9.06 13.69 -11.45
C LEU A 141 10.22 14.68 -11.36
N VAL A 142 10.37 15.53 -12.38
CA VAL A 142 11.43 16.54 -12.45
C VAL A 142 10.80 17.93 -12.31
N GLY A 143 11.33 18.74 -11.39
CA GLY A 143 10.93 20.12 -11.19
C GLY A 143 12.11 21.07 -11.37
N LEU A 144 11.88 22.24 -11.98
CA LEU A 144 12.85 23.32 -12.05
C LEU A 144 12.50 24.39 -11.01
N GLY A 145 13.46 24.76 -10.17
CA GLY A 145 13.29 25.74 -9.11
C GLY A 145 14.49 26.68 -8.99
N THR A 146 14.27 27.87 -8.43
CA THR A 146 15.30 28.91 -8.27
C THR A 146 15.92 28.93 -6.86
N PHE A 147 15.75 27.85 -6.10
CA PHE A 147 16.29 27.68 -4.75
C PHE A 147 17.10 26.40 -4.69
N SER A 148 18.26 26.44 -4.02
CA SER A 148 19.08 25.25 -3.76
C SER A 148 18.33 24.29 -2.83
N GLY A 149 18.29 23.01 -3.20
CA GLY A 149 17.73 21.91 -2.41
C GLY A 149 18.65 21.43 -1.30
#